data_AF-A0A7S1HRV3-F1
#
_entry.id   AF-A0A7S1HRV3-F1
#
_cell.length_a   1.000
_cell.length_b   1.000
_cell.length_c   1.000
_cell.angle_alpha   90.00
_cell.angle_beta   90.00
_cell.angle_gamma   90.00
#
_symmetry.space_group_name_H-M   'P 1'
#
loop_
_entity.id
_entity.type
_entity.pdbx_description
1 polymer ?
#
loop_
_entity_poly.entity_id
_entity_poly.type
_entity_poly.pdbx_seq_one_letter_code
_entity_poly.pdbx_strand_id
1 'polypeptide(L)'
;MVLWIRKEHPGVQKFVTKPSHSGTRRDLMTWSLSELSDPCSAGRFVKYLTNLQCKGLKPYVLVQPYLSDLAREEYRLYFFNGEFTSCVATRWVGDDEARLLLKSKAVVDKETLHPIVALGRRVIGLLPCDSVMYRIDVFQLRGTWTVNEIEMVDASLLSDDQAHPRLVLERFAQ
;
A
#
# COMPACT_ATOMS: atom_id res chain seq x y z
N MET A 1 4.74 -12.76 18.24
CA MET A 1 4.08 -11.78 17.36
C MET A 1 3.03 -10.93 18.09
N VAL A 2 1.92 -11.50 18.58
CA VAL A 2 0.89 -10.74 19.35
C VAL A 2 1.48 -10.07 20.59
N LEU A 3 2.30 -10.79 21.36
CA LEU A 3 3.02 -10.24 22.51
C LEU A 3 4.03 -9.14 22.13
N TRP A 4 4.61 -9.23 20.93
CA TRP A 4 5.54 -8.23 20.41
C TRP A 4 4.81 -6.93 20.03
N ILE A 5 3.66 -7.01 19.33
CA ILE A 5 2.83 -5.83 19.02
C ILE A 5 2.40 -5.12 20.30
N ARG A 6 1.93 -5.86 21.31
CA ARG A 6 1.51 -5.27 22.60
C ARG A 6 2.66 -4.59 23.34
N LYS A 7 3.88 -5.11 23.21
CA LYS A 7 5.07 -4.59 23.87
C LYS A 7 5.62 -3.35 23.17
N GLU A 8 5.80 -3.42 21.85
CA GLU A 8 6.45 -2.34 21.07
C GLU A 8 5.50 -1.22 20.67
N HIS A 9 4.18 -1.49 20.64
CA HIS A 9 3.16 -0.51 20.27
C HIS A 9 2.01 -0.48 21.31
N PRO A 10 2.28 0.00 22.54
CA PRO A 10 1.26 0.10 23.58
C PRO A 10 0.11 1.00 23.10
N GLY A 11 -1.11 0.49 23.13
CA GLY A 11 -2.32 1.21 22.69
C GLY A 11 -2.89 0.75 21.35
N VAL A 12 -2.12 0.03 20.52
CA VAL A 12 -2.66 -0.61 19.32
C VAL A 12 -3.67 -1.67 19.74
N GLN A 13 -4.90 -1.58 19.23
CA GLN A 13 -5.98 -2.57 19.49
C GLN A 13 -6.22 -3.52 18.30
N LYS A 14 -5.89 -3.06 17.09
CA LYS A 14 -6.03 -3.82 15.84
C LYS A 14 -4.73 -3.77 15.04
N PHE A 15 -4.50 -4.78 14.23
CA PHE A 15 -3.36 -4.81 13.32
C PHE A 15 -3.75 -5.44 11.98
N VAL A 16 -2.98 -5.13 10.95
CA VAL A 16 -3.13 -5.68 9.61
C VAL A 16 -2.00 -6.65 9.34
N THR A 17 -2.33 -7.78 8.73
CA THR A 17 -1.36 -8.68 8.12
C THR A 17 -1.47 -8.67 6.62
N LYS A 18 -0.33 -8.59 5.94
CA LYS A 18 -0.23 -8.75 4.49
C LYS A 18 1.03 -9.55 4.13
N PRO A 19 1.00 -10.38 3.08
CA PRO A 19 2.22 -10.99 2.56
C PRO A 19 3.17 -9.90 2.03
N SER A 20 4.48 -10.11 2.16
CA SER A 20 5.52 -9.21 1.61
C SER A 20 5.58 -9.23 0.08
N HIS A 21 5.01 -10.27 -0.53
CA HIS A 21 4.92 -10.46 -1.97
C HIS A 21 3.44 -10.66 -2.32
N SER A 22 2.78 -9.58 -2.72
CA SER A 22 1.45 -9.66 -3.34
C SER A 22 1.23 -8.49 -4.26
N GLY A 23 0.80 -8.77 -5.49
CA GLY A 23 0.00 -7.81 -6.25
C GLY A 23 -1.46 -7.91 -5.82
N THR A 24 -2.21 -6.80 -5.83
CA THR A 24 -3.69 -6.75 -5.76
C THR A 24 -4.37 -7.00 -4.40
N ARG A 25 -3.84 -6.51 -3.27
CA ARG A 25 -4.48 -6.57 -1.91
C ARG A 25 -4.94 -7.98 -1.47
N ARG A 26 -4.49 -9.03 -2.16
CA ARG A 26 -4.88 -10.41 -1.88
C ARG A 26 -4.31 -10.82 -0.53
N ASP A 27 -5.11 -11.56 0.22
CA ASP A 27 -4.73 -12.09 1.52
C ASP A 27 -4.39 -11.01 2.58
N LEU A 28 -4.82 -9.75 2.42
CA LEU A 28 -4.80 -8.76 3.50
C LEU A 28 -5.91 -9.07 4.51
N MET A 29 -5.56 -9.09 5.80
CA MET A 29 -6.53 -9.31 6.89
C MET A 29 -6.28 -8.36 8.06
N THR A 30 -7.37 -7.91 8.68
CA THR A 30 -7.33 -7.13 9.92
C THR A 30 -7.68 -8.05 11.10
N TRP A 31 -6.99 -7.86 12.21
CA TRP A 31 -7.15 -8.65 13.43
C TRP A 31 -7.29 -7.74 14.64
N SER A 32 -8.18 -8.07 15.57
CA SER A 32 -8.19 -7.44 16.90
C SER A 32 -7.30 -8.21 17.88
N LEU A 33 -6.54 -7.50 18.70
CA LEU A 33 -5.78 -8.11 19.79
C LEU A 33 -6.67 -8.73 20.86
N SER A 34 -7.91 -8.23 21.03
CA SER A 34 -8.88 -8.82 21.96
C SER A 34 -9.36 -10.18 21.45
N GLU A 35 -9.66 -10.29 20.16
CA GLU A 35 -10.15 -11.52 19.51
C GLU A 35 -9.10 -12.64 19.55
N LEU A 36 -7.81 -12.33 19.46
CA LEU A 36 -6.76 -13.35 19.55
C LEU A 36 -6.57 -13.96 20.94
N SER A 37 -7.30 -13.46 21.94
CA SER A 37 -7.38 -14.10 23.26
C SER A 37 -8.36 -15.28 23.27
N ASP A 38 -9.28 -15.33 22.31
CA ASP A 38 -10.19 -16.45 22.07
C ASP A 38 -9.46 -17.58 21.28
N PRO A 39 -9.44 -18.84 21.77
CA PRO A 39 -8.74 -19.94 21.10
C PRO A 39 -9.18 -20.20 19.66
N CYS A 40 -10.47 -20.03 19.35
CA CYS A 40 -11.00 -20.23 18.01
C CYS A 40 -10.44 -19.20 17.02
N SER A 41 -10.42 -17.93 17.43
CA SER A 41 -9.88 -16.83 16.63
C SER A 41 -8.37 -16.88 16.50
N ALA A 42 -7.65 -17.27 17.57
CA ALA A 42 -6.23 -17.57 17.51
C ALA A 42 -5.92 -18.73 16.53
N GLY A 43 -6.73 -19.79 16.53
CA GLY A 43 -6.62 -20.89 15.58
C GLY A 43 -6.81 -20.46 14.12
N ARG A 44 -7.79 -19.58 13.85
CA ARG A 44 -7.98 -18.98 12.52
C ARG A 44 -6.78 -18.16 12.07
N PHE A 45 -6.20 -17.38 12.97
CA PHE A 45 -5.01 -16.58 12.68
C PHE A 45 -3.81 -17.45 12.34
N VAL A 46 -3.54 -18.49 13.14
CA VAL A 46 -2.47 -19.45 12.86
C VAL A 46 -2.70 -20.12 11.50
N LYS A 47 -3.91 -20.59 11.22
CA LYS A 47 -4.25 -21.19 9.93
C LYS A 47 -4.01 -20.24 8.76
N TYR A 48 -4.37 -18.97 8.91
CA TYR A 48 -4.10 -17.94 7.90
C TYR A 48 -2.60 -17.78 7.63
N LEU A 49 -1.77 -17.67 8.68
CA LEU A 49 -0.31 -17.56 8.52
C LEU A 49 0.29 -18.80 7.88
N THR A 50 -0.14 -19.99 8.30
CA THR A 50 0.28 -21.26 7.71
C THR A 50 -0.09 -21.31 6.23
N ASN A 51 -1.30 -20.90 5.87
CA ASN A 51 -1.74 -20.87 4.47
C ASN A 51 -0.88 -19.91 3.62
N LEU A 52 -0.52 -18.74 4.15
CA LEU A 52 0.39 -17.81 3.47
C LEU A 52 1.78 -18.43 3.24
N GLN A 53 2.32 -19.12 4.24
CA GLN A 53 3.63 -19.78 4.14
C GLN A 53 3.62 -20.95 3.15
N CYS A 54 2.52 -21.71 3.09
CA CYS A 54 2.37 -22.85 2.20
C CYS A 54 2.17 -22.49 0.72
N LYS A 55 1.87 -21.23 0.38
CA LYS A 55 1.68 -20.75 -1.01
C LYS A 55 2.98 -20.65 -1.83
N GLY A 56 4.04 -21.38 -1.47
CA GLY A 56 5.21 -21.64 -2.32
C GLY A 56 6.26 -20.52 -2.40
N LEU A 57 5.99 -19.31 -1.92
CA LEU A 57 6.92 -18.17 -2.02
C LEU A 57 7.65 -17.79 -0.72
N LYS A 58 7.50 -18.58 0.36
CA LYS A 58 7.96 -18.21 1.72
C LYS A 58 7.77 -16.70 2.00
N PRO A 59 6.58 -16.12 1.75
CA PRO A 59 6.41 -14.69 1.91
C PRO A 59 6.64 -14.35 3.38
N TYR A 60 7.48 -13.34 3.65
CA TYR A 60 7.46 -12.72 4.96
C TYR A 60 6.06 -12.16 5.17
N VAL A 61 5.50 -12.33 6.36
CA VAL A 61 4.23 -11.70 6.70
C VAL A 61 4.54 -10.37 7.36
N LEU A 62 4.09 -9.30 6.72
CA LEU A 62 4.14 -7.97 7.31
C LEU A 62 3.01 -7.84 8.31
N VAL A 63 3.35 -7.28 9.47
CA VAL A 63 2.43 -7.05 10.58
C VAL A 63 2.52 -5.58 10.91
N GLN A 64 1.44 -4.85 10.68
CA GLN A 64 1.42 -3.41 10.80
C GLN A 64 0.31 -2.98 11.76
N PRO A 65 0.53 -1.99 12.64
CA PRO A 65 -0.56 -1.39 13.40
C PRO A 65 -1.71 -0.97 12.47
N TYR A 66 -2.95 -1.24 12.87
CA TYR A 66 -4.11 -0.75 12.15
C TYR A 66 -4.28 0.75 12.45
N LEU A 67 -4.35 1.55 11.39
CA LEU A 67 -4.42 3.00 11.48
C LEU A 67 -5.88 3.43 11.37
N SER A 68 -6.59 3.58 12.50
CA SER A 68 -7.99 4.04 12.51
C SER A 68 -8.17 5.48 12.02
N ASP A 69 -7.11 6.29 12.12
CA ASP A 69 -7.10 7.71 11.76
C ASP A 69 -6.57 7.92 10.34
N LEU A 70 -6.56 6.88 9.50
CA LEU A 70 -6.13 6.99 8.11
C LEU A 70 -7.05 7.98 7.40
N ALA A 71 -6.47 8.93 6.67
CA ALA A 71 -7.25 9.66 5.69
C ALA A 71 -7.98 8.66 4.78
N ARG A 72 -9.25 8.90 4.48
CA ARG A 72 -10.04 8.03 3.59
C ARG A 72 -9.57 8.08 2.14
N GLU A 73 -8.43 8.70 1.86
CA GLU A 73 -7.83 8.86 0.54
C GLU A 73 -6.39 8.34 0.54
N GLU A 74 -6.08 7.55 -0.49
CA GLU A 74 -4.74 7.09 -0.85
C GLU A 74 -4.43 7.65 -2.25
N TYR A 75 -3.29 8.30 -2.40
CA TYR A 75 -2.83 8.87 -3.67
C TYR A 75 -1.77 7.96 -4.29
N ARG A 76 -1.95 7.63 -5.56
CA ARG A 76 -1.02 6.79 -6.31
C ARG A 76 -0.27 7.65 -7.30
N LEU A 77 1.01 7.84 -7.04
CA LEU A 77 1.91 8.62 -7.87
C LEU A 77 2.59 7.71 -8.87
N TYR A 78 2.62 8.13 -10.13
CA TYR A 78 3.32 7.43 -11.19
C TYR A 78 4.52 8.25 -11.64
N PHE A 79 5.67 7.58 -11.72
CA PHE A 79 6.90 8.13 -12.23
C PHE A 79 7.46 7.25 -13.34
N PHE A 80 8.03 7.87 -14.37
CA PHE A 80 8.73 7.20 -15.46
C PHE A 80 10.15 7.73 -15.57
N ASN A 81 11.15 6.84 -15.52
CA ASN A 81 12.56 7.20 -15.45
C ASN A 81 12.84 8.26 -14.36
N GLY A 82 12.20 8.11 -13.20
CA GLY A 82 12.30 9.04 -12.07
C GLY A 82 11.48 10.33 -12.19
N GLU A 83 10.85 10.61 -13.34
CA GLU A 83 10.07 11.81 -13.57
C GLU A 83 8.59 11.62 -13.28
N PHE A 84 7.99 12.57 -12.55
CA PHE A 84 6.56 12.52 -12.21
C PHE A 84 5.69 12.66 -13.47
N THR A 85 4.69 11.79 -13.62
CA THR A 85 3.77 11.83 -14.76
C THR A 85 2.32 12.08 -14.37
N SER A 86 1.81 11.36 -13.36
CA SER A 86 0.40 11.44 -12.99
C SER A 86 0.16 11.03 -11.55
N CYS A 87 -0.98 11.43 -11.01
CA CYS A 87 -1.44 11.08 -9.68
C CYS A 87 -2.91 10.66 -9.74
N VAL A 88 -3.28 9.62 -9.01
CA VAL A 88 -4.65 9.13 -8.90
C VAL A 88 -5.04 9.07 -7.45
N ALA A 89 -6.10 9.79 -7.07
CA ALA A 89 -6.71 9.64 -5.77
C ALA A 89 -7.60 8.39 -5.76
N THR A 90 -7.50 7.60 -4.70
CA THR A 90 -8.37 6.45 -4.48
C THR A 90 -8.99 6.58 -3.11
N ARG A 91 -10.30 6.35 -3.03
CA ARG A 91 -11.05 6.50 -1.78
C ARG A 91 -11.45 5.14 -1.24
N TRP A 92 -11.25 4.94 0.05
CA TRP A 92 -11.71 3.75 0.75
C TRP A 92 -13.23 3.80 0.93
N VAL A 93 -13.92 2.70 0.65
CA VAL A 93 -15.38 2.59 0.76
C VAL A 93 -15.75 1.38 1.60
N GLY A 94 -16.62 1.62 2.60
CA GLY A 94 -17.12 0.60 3.52
C GLY A 94 -16.49 0.67 4.92
N ASP A 95 -17.14 0.00 5.87
CA ASP A 95 -16.67 -0.11 7.26
C ASP A 95 -15.56 -1.16 7.42
N ASP A 96 -15.48 -2.11 6.48
CA ASP A 96 -14.37 -3.05 6.32
C ASP A 96 -13.44 -2.54 5.22
N GLU A 97 -12.47 -1.71 5.62
CA GLU A 97 -11.51 -1.03 4.75
C GLU A 97 -10.65 -1.98 3.90
N ALA A 98 -10.71 -3.30 4.15
CA ALA A 98 -9.98 -4.29 3.38
C ALA A 98 -10.47 -4.46 1.92
N ARG A 99 -11.65 -3.95 1.52
CA ARG A 99 -12.31 -4.51 0.31
C ARG A 99 -12.74 -3.62 -0.85
N LEU A 100 -12.84 -2.30 -0.76
CA LEU A 100 -13.13 -1.49 -1.96
C LEU A 100 -12.41 -0.15 -1.98
N LEU A 101 -11.64 0.07 -3.04
CA LEU A 101 -11.26 1.41 -3.49
C LEU A 101 -12.21 1.83 -4.61
N LEU A 102 -12.95 2.91 -4.38
CA LEU A 102 -13.45 3.69 -5.51
C LEU A 102 -12.28 4.46 -6.08
N LYS A 103 -11.93 4.17 -7.34
CA LYS A 103 -11.06 5.07 -8.10
C LYS A 103 -11.88 6.33 -8.38
N SER A 104 -11.53 7.44 -7.75
CA SER A 104 -11.96 8.74 -8.26
C SER A 104 -10.86 9.26 -9.16
N LYS A 105 -11.17 9.57 -10.42
CA LYS A 105 -10.29 10.47 -11.21
C LYS A 105 -10.46 11.91 -10.70
N ALA A 106 -10.47 12.10 -9.37
CA ALA A 106 -10.58 13.42 -8.78
C ALA A 106 -9.31 14.19 -9.15
N VAL A 107 -9.51 15.44 -9.59
CA VAL A 107 -8.39 16.36 -9.80
C VAL A 107 -7.75 16.59 -8.44
N VAL A 108 -6.51 16.13 -8.28
CA VAL A 108 -5.72 16.41 -7.08
C VAL A 108 -5.28 17.86 -7.15
N ASP A 109 -5.63 18.65 -6.14
CA ASP A 109 -5.28 20.06 -6.09
C ASP A 109 -3.75 20.24 -5.94
N LYS A 110 -3.24 21.43 -6.29
CA LYS A 110 -1.80 21.71 -6.28
C LYS A 110 -1.18 21.68 -4.89
N GLU A 111 -1.94 22.07 -3.86
CA GLU A 111 -1.46 22.13 -2.47
C GLU A 111 -1.23 20.72 -1.92
N THR A 112 -2.07 19.76 -2.32
CA THR A 112 -1.89 18.33 -2.05
C THR A 112 -0.82 17.72 -2.93
N LEU A 113 -0.81 18.02 -4.24
CA LEU A 113 0.05 17.35 -5.21
C LEU A 113 1.55 17.65 -5.00
N HIS A 114 1.91 18.90 -4.72
CA HIS A 114 3.29 19.32 -4.57
C HIS A 114 4.06 18.54 -3.47
N PRO A 115 3.57 18.45 -2.22
CA PRO A 115 4.29 17.72 -1.16
C PRO A 115 4.39 16.21 -1.42
N ILE A 116 3.35 15.59 -1.99
CA ILE A 116 3.39 14.15 -2.27
C ILE A 116 4.33 13.80 -3.42
N VAL A 117 4.43 14.64 -4.46
CA VAL A 117 5.41 14.47 -5.54
C VAL A 117 6.85 14.63 -5.01
N ALA A 118 7.09 15.61 -4.14
CA ALA A 118 8.39 15.79 -3.50
C ALA A 118 8.78 14.57 -2.64
N LEU A 119 7.83 13.98 -1.90
CA LEU A 119 8.03 12.73 -1.17
C LEU A 119 8.39 11.59 -2.12
N GLY A 120 7.65 11.42 -3.22
CA GLY A 120 7.90 10.37 -4.22
C GLY A 120 9.31 10.45 -4.82
N ARG A 121 9.78 11.67 -5.17
CA ARG A 121 11.16 11.87 -5.65
C ARG A 121 12.21 11.48 -4.61
N ARG A 122 12.00 11.84 -3.35
CA ARG A 122 12.91 11.46 -2.26
C ARG A 122 12.95 9.94 -2.08
N VAL A 123 11.81 9.27 -2.17
CA VAL A 123 11.73 7.81 -2.08
C VAL A 123 12.51 7.16 -3.21
N ILE A 124 12.33 7.63 -4.46
CA ILE A 124 13.06 7.12 -5.62
C ILE A 124 14.57 7.26 -5.42
N GLY A 125 15.05 8.42 -4.95
CA GLY A 125 16.47 8.64 -4.69
C GLY A 125 17.07 7.80 -3.54
N LEU A 126 16.25 7.10 -2.75
CA LEU A 126 16.69 6.16 -1.71
C LEU A 126 16.69 4.70 -2.18
N LEU A 127 16.12 4.41 -3.35
CA LEU A 127 16.07 3.04 -3.87
C LEU A 127 17.45 2.63 -4.40
N PRO A 128 17.84 1.36 -4.24
CA PRO A 128 19.18 0.90 -4.61
C PRO A 128 19.37 0.72 -6.12
N CYS A 129 18.30 0.85 -6.91
CA CYS A 129 18.32 0.70 -8.35
C CYS A 129 17.28 1.59 -9.02
N ASP A 130 17.57 1.93 -10.27
CA ASP A 130 16.63 2.61 -11.13
C ASP A 130 15.58 1.63 -11.69
N SER A 131 14.38 2.14 -11.94
CA SER A 131 13.32 1.48 -12.69
C SER A 131 12.79 2.40 -13.78
N VAL A 132 12.33 1.80 -14.88
CA VAL A 132 11.60 2.49 -15.93
C VAL A 132 10.32 3.12 -15.38
N MET A 133 9.71 2.47 -14.38
CA MET A 133 8.45 2.90 -13.79
C MET A 133 8.45 2.71 -12.27
N TYR A 134 7.88 3.69 -11.57
CA TYR A 134 7.54 3.60 -10.16
C TYR A 134 6.07 3.96 -9.96
N ARG A 135 5.35 3.12 -9.21
CA ARG A 135 4.12 3.53 -8.54
C ARG A 135 4.39 3.69 -7.05
N ILE A 136 4.08 4.85 -6.50
CA ILE A 136 4.26 5.15 -5.07
C ILE A 136 2.90 5.50 -4.49
N ASP A 137 2.42 4.65 -3.59
CA ASP A 137 1.14 4.84 -2.91
C ASP A 137 1.39 5.58 -1.59
N VAL A 138 0.72 6.72 -1.42
CA VAL A 138 0.89 7.60 -0.26
C VAL A 138 -0.45 7.94 0.37
N PHE A 139 -0.46 8.14 1.68
CA PHE A 139 -1.62 8.61 2.42
C PHE A 139 -1.18 9.60 3.50
N GLN A 140 -2.15 10.34 4.05
CA GLN A 140 -1.89 11.22 5.17
C GLN A 140 -2.23 10.53 6.50
N LEU A 141 -1.29 10.58 7.45
CA LEU A 141 -1.47 10.10 8.81
C LEU A 141 -1.11 11.23 9.77
N ARG A 142 -2.11 11.72 10.53
CA ARG A 142 -1.91 12.79 11.53
C ARG A 142 -1.17 14.01 10.96
N GLY A 143 -1.57 14.46 9.78
CA GLY A 143 -0.96 15.58 9.07
C GLY A 143 0.34 15.27 8.31
N THR A 144 0.90 14.07 8.46
CA THR A 144 2.17 13.68 7.83
C THR A 144 1.94 12.75 6.64
N TRP A 145 2.57 13.05 5.49
CA TRP A 145 2.55 12.18 4.32
C TRP A 145 3.40 10.93 4.54
N THR A 146 2.81 9.76 4.31
CA THR A 146 3.41 8.45 4.57
C THR A 146 3.31 7.58 3.34
N VAL A 147 4.38 6.81 3.05
CA VAL A 147 4.42 5.82 1.97
C VAL A 147 3.81 4.51 2.46
N ASN A 148 2.85 3.97 1.71
CA ASN A 148 2.24 2.67 1.98
C ASN A 148 2.96 1.53 1.26
N GLU A 149 3.24 1.75 -0.02
CA GLU A 149 3.70 0.73 -0.96
C GLU A 149 4.44 1.40 -2.12
N ILE A 150 5.41 0.67 -2.67
CA ILE A 150 6.19 1.05 -3.85
C ILE A 150 6.17 -0.16 -4.79
N GLU A 151 5.70 0.02 -6.03
CA GLU A 151 5.78 -0.99 -7.08
C GLU A 151 6.72 -0.54 -8.20
N MET A 152 7.67 -1.39 -8.57
CA MET A 152 8.72 -1.08 -9.56
C MET A 152 8.73 -2.00 -10.79
N VAL A 153 8.14 -3.19 -10.72
CA VAL A 153 8.29 -4.25 -11.75
C VAL A 153 7.00 -4.47 -12.52
N ASP A 154 5.90 -4.75 -11.81
CA ASP A 154 4.57 -4.93 -12.40
C ASP A 154 3.62 -3.92 -11.76
N ALA A 155 3.99 -2.65 -11.87
CA ALA A 155 3.21 -1.57 -11.32
C ALA A 155 1.91 -1.48 -12.12
N SER A 156 0.78 -1.82 -11.49
CA SER A 156 -0.50 -1.93 -12.20
C SER A 156 -0.83 -0.61 -12.90
N LEU A 157 -0.61 -0.57 -14.22
CA LEU A 157 -0.97 0.59 -15.03
C LEU A 157 -2.49 0.69 -15.06
N LEU A 158 -3.00 1.91 -15.03
CA LEU A 158 -4.41 2.11 -15.32
C LEU A 158 -4.65 1.69 -16.78
N SER A 159 -5.45 0.63 -16.96
CA SER A 159 -5.95 0.20 -18.28
C SER A 159 -6.71 1.30 -19.02
N ASP A 160 -7.21 2.31 -18.29
CA ASP A 160 -8.17 3.30 -18.77
C ASP A 160 -7.55 4.70 -19.01
N ASP A 161 -6.22 4.80 -19.01
CA ASP A 161 -5.54 6.03 -19.44
C ASP A 161 -4.71 5.75 -20.70
N GLN A 162 -5.27 6.09 -21.86
CA GLN A 162 -4.63 5.97 -23.17
C GLN A 162 -3.29 6.74 -23.24
N ALA A 163 -3.07 7.71 -22.35
CA ALA A 163 -1.81 8.46 -22.25
C ALA A 163 -0.65 7.62 -21.68
N HIS A 164 -0.92 6.63 -20.83
CA HIS A 164 0.11 5.89 -20.12
C HIS A 164 0.85 4.86 -21.00
N PRO A 165 0.18 4.00 -21.78
CA PRO A 165 0.87 3.04 -22.64
C PRO A 165 1.81 3.71 -23.65
N ARG A 166 1.41 4.85 -24.22
CA ARG A 166 2.24 5.57 -25.19
C ARG A 166 3.49 6.16 -24.55
N LEU A 167 3.38 6.81 -23.38
CA LEU A 167 4.54 7.32 -22.65
C LEU A 167 5.49 6.20 -22.19
N VAL A 168 4.94 5.06 -21.77
CA VAL A 168 5.72 3.85 -21.45
C VAL A 168 6.52 3.42 -22.68
N LEU A 169 5.85 3.23 -23.82
CA LEU A 169 6.47 2.75 -25.07
C LEU A 169 7.49 3.74 -25.64
N GLU A 170 7.20 5.04 -25.62
CA GLU A 170 8.13 6.10 -26.09
C GLU A 170 9.40 6.14 -25.23
N ARG A 171 9.32 5.82 -23.94
CA ARG A 171 10.48 5.77 -23.04
C ARG A 171 11.26 4.46 -23.12
N PHE A 172 10.62 3.34 -23.46
CA PHE A 172 11.32 2.08 -23.73
C PHE A 172 12.08 2.08 -25.06
N ALA A 173 11.71 2.96 -26.00
CA ALA A 173 12.32 3.06 -27.33
C ALA A 173 13.54 4.01 -27.39
N GLN A 174 13.91 4.65 -26.28
CA GLN A 174 15.08 5.54 -26.13
C GLN A 174 16.23 4.77 -25.48
#